data_AF-A0A959RSZ9-F1
#
_entry.id   AF-A0A959RSZ9-F1
#
_cell.length_a   1.000
_cell.length_b   1.000
_cell.length_c   1.000
_cell.angle_alpha   90.00
_cell.angle_beta   90.00
_cell.angle_gamma   90.00
#
_symmetry.space_group_name_H-M   'P 1'
#
loop_
_entity.id
_entity.type
_entity.pdbx_description
1 polymer ?
#
loop_
_entity_poly.entity_id
_entity_poly.type
_entity_poly.pdbx_seq_one_letter_code
_entity_poly.pdbx_strand_id
1 'polypeptide(L)'
;MNMLNLNQQLKRVEIKEFEIENQIVFNYFDNLPTSERDEKLLRAIYIGVLALMEDRISAFLSKTSNELGTELESLKMIFEMKKE
;
A
#
# COMPACT_ATOMS: atom_id res chain seq x y z
N MET A 1 -16.85 -20.25 2.15
CA MET A 1 -17.20 -19.22 3.15
C MET A 1 -16.55 -17.93 2.71
N ASN A 2 -17.29 -16.83 2.63
CA ASN A 2 -16.70 -15.55 2.22
C ASN A 2 -16.02 -14.88 3.42
N MET A 3 -14.77 -14.48 3.23
CA MET A 3 -13.95 -13.77 4.23
C MET A 3 -14.45 -12.34 4.49
N LEU A 4 -15.18 -11.77 3.53
CA LEU A 4 -15.75 -10.42 3.56
C LEU A 4 -17.27 -10.50 3.47
N ASN A 5 -17.95 -9.82 4.40
CA ASN A 5 -19.39 -9.59 4.42
C ASN A 5 -19.69 -8.08 4.32
N LEU A 6 -20.77 -7.73 3.63
CA LEU A 6 -21.22 -6.33 3.54
C LEU A 6 -22.50 -6.16 4.35
N ASN A 7 -22.38 -5.43 5.46
CA ASN A 7 -23.53 -5.02 6.24
C ASN A 7 -24.14 -3.78 5.60
N GLN A 8 -25.10 -4.00 4.70
CA GLN A 8 -25.77 -2.94 3.93
C GLN A 8 -26.58 -1.97 4.83
N GLN A 9 -27.12 -2.45 5.95
CA GLN A 9 -27.90 -1.62 6.87
C GLN A 9 -27.03 -0.61 7.60
N LEU A 10 -25.86 -1.04 8.09
CA LEU A 10 -24.91 -0.19 8.81
C LEU A 10 -23.88 0.47 7.88
N LYS A 11 -23.87 0.12 6.59
CA LYS A 11 -22.85 0.49 5.59
C LYS A 11 -21.44 0.14 6.03
N ARG A 12 -21.24 -1.10 6.48
CA ARG A 12 -19.94 -1.60 6.98
C ARG A 12 -19.42 -2.78 6.17
N VAL A 13 -18.11 -2.82 6.01
CA VAL A 13 -17.38 -4.00 5.54
C VAL A 13 -16.96 -4.79 6.77
N GLU A 14 -17.44 -6.02 6.89
CA GLU A 14 -17.11 -6.94 7.98
C GLU A 14 -16.14 -7.98 7.43
N ILE A 15 -14.91 -8.00 7.95
CA ILE A 15 -13.89 -8.96 7.57
C ILE A 15 -13.77 -9.96 8.72
N LYS A 16 -14.01 -11.24 8.45
CA LYS A 16 -13.74 -12.30 9.42
C LYS A 16 -12.26 -12.56 9.49
N GLU A 17 -11.80 -12.99 10.66
CA GLU A 17 -10.41 -13.37 10.96
C GLU A 17 -9.65 -13.84 9.73
N PHE A 18 -8.61 -13.10 9.38
CA PHE A 18 -7.77 -13.37 8.23
C PHE A 18 -6.31 -13.15 8.60
N GLU A 19 -5.45 -13.93 7.95
CA GLU A 19 -4.01 -13.80 8.05
C GLU A 19 -3.46 -13.38 6.69
N ILE A 20 -2.39 -12.58 6.69
CA ILE A 20 -1.71 -12.15 5.47
C ILE A 20 -0.32 -12.78 5.46
N GLU A 21 -0.12 -13.76 4.58
CA GLU A 21 1.19 -14.34 4.33
C GLU A 21 1.95 -13.53 3.25
N ASN A 22 2.39 -12.32 3.61
CA ASN A 22 3.18 -11.46 2.74
C ASN A 22 4.32 -10.79 3.50
N GLN A 23 5.56 -11.05 3.07
CA GLN A 23 6.77 -10.58 3.75
C GLN A 23 6.88 -9.05 3.82
N ILE A 24 6.43 -8.33 2.78
CA ILE A 24 6.49 -6.86 2.75
C ILE A 24 5.52 -6.27 3.77
N VAL A 25 4.28 -6.79 3.79
CA VAL A 25 3.26 -6.40 4.76
C VAL A 25 3.73 -6.72 6.19
N PHE A 26 4.28 -7.92 6.40
CA PHE A 26 4.83 -8.33 7.70
C PHE A 26 5.92 -7.35 8.16
N ASN A 27 6.96 -7.13 7.35
CA ASN A 27 8.07 -6.26 7.71
C ASN A 27 7.61 -4.82 7.97
N TYR A 28 6.61 -4.32 7.23
CA TYR A 28 6.04 -2.99 7.48
C TYR A 28 5.45 -2.87 8.89
N PHE A 29 4.60 -3.83 9.28
CA PHE A 29 3.96 -3.80 10.60
C PHE A 29 4.91 -4.19 11.75
N ASP A 30 5.90 -5.05 11.49
CA ASP A 30 6.88 -5.46 12.48
C ASP A 30 7.71 -4.26 12.98
N ASN A 31 8.04 -3.33 12.08
CA ASN A 31 8.77 -2.11 12.41
C ASN A 31 7.91 -1.01 13.08
N LEU A 32 6.60 -1.23 13.28
CA LEU A 32 5.70 -0.25 13.89
C LEU A 32 5.40 -0.58 15.36
N PRO A 33 5.26 0.44 16.24
CA PRO A 33 4.74 0.26 17.59
C PRO A 33 3.37 -0.40 17.56
N THR A 34 3.12 -1.34 18.49
CA THR A 34 1.84 -2.07 18.57
C THR A 34 0.63 -1.15 18.62
N SER A 35 0.75 0.00 19.29
CA SER A 35 -0.32 1.00 19.41
C SER A 35 -0.73 1.66 18.09
N GLU A 36 0.11 1.60 17.05
CA GLU A 36 -0.15 2.26 15.76
C GLU A 36 -0.64 1.28 14.68
N ARG A 37 -0.46 -0.03 14.88
CA ARG A 37 -0.67 -1.04 13.83
C ARG A 37 -2.10 -1.03 13.28
N ASP A 38 -3.11 -0.93 14.15
CA ASP A 38 -4.52 -0.94 13.77
C ASP A 38 -4.89 0.28 12.91
N GLU A 39 -4.45 1.47 13.31
CA GLU A 39 -4.69 2.70 12.56
C GLU A 39 -4.02 2.63 11.17
N LYS A 40 -2.79 2.13 11.11
CA LYS A 40 -2.05 1.98 9.85
C LYS A 40 -2.69 0.94 8.93
N LEU A 41 -3.21 -0.15 9.47
CA LEU A 41 -3.93 -1.17 8.69
C LEU A 41 -5.20 -0.58 8.05
N LEU A 42 -6.03 0.11 8.82
CA LEU A 42 -7.23 0.77 8.31
C LEU A 42 -6.89 1.78 7.21
N ARG A 43 -5.85 2.60 7.44
CA ARG A 43 -5.39 3.57 6.46
C ARG A 43 -4.89 2.91 5.17
N ALA A 44 -4.13 1.82 5.27
CA ALA A 44 -3.66 1.06 4.11
C ALA A 44 -4.82 0.50 3.28
N ILE A 45 -5.86 -0.02 3.94
CA ILE A 45 -7.08 -0.50 3.26
C ILE A 45 -7.79 0.65 2.55
N TYR A 46 -7.98 1.80 3.20
CA TYR A 46 -8.66 2.95 2.58
C TYR A 46 -7.91 3.46 1.34
N ILE A 47 -6.59 3.64 1.45
CA ILE A 47 -5.76 4.06 0.33
C ILE A 47 -5.80 3.01 -0.78
N GLY A 48 -5.69 1.73 -0.44
CA GLY A 48 -5.75 0.63 -1.40
C GLY A 48 -7.06 0.60 -2.18
N VAL A 49 -8.21 0.75 -1.49
CA VAL A 49 -9.53 0.82 -2.15
C VAL A 49 -9.64 2.03 -3.06
N LEU A 50 -9.20 3.22 -2.62
CA LEU A 50 -9.21 4.42 -3.45
C LEU A 50 -8.30 4.28 -4.69
N ALA A 51 -7.11 3.71 -4.52
CA ALA A 51 -6.18 3.46 -5.62
C ALA A 51 -6.72 2.45 -6.64
N LEU A 52 -7.44 1.42 -6.17
CA LEU A 52 -8.16 0.47 -7.00
C LEU A 52 -9.31 1.15 -7.77
N MET A 53 -10.06 2.04 -7.12
CA MET A 53 -11.20 2.76 -7.73
C MET A 53 -10.76 3.73 -8.85
N GLU A 54 -9.57 4.32 -8.74
CA GLU A 54 -9.07 5.29 -9.71
C GLU A 54 -8.43 4.66 -10.97
N ASP A 55 -8.45 3.33 -11.13
CA ASP A 55 -7.65 2.57 -12.14
C ASP A 55 -6.14 2.92 -12.12
N ARG A 56 -5.72 3.59 -11.03
CA ARG A 56 -4.34 3.98 -10.79
C ARG A 56 -3.47 2.80 -10.46
N ILE A 57 -3.98 1.60 -10.17
CA ILE A 57 -3.13 0.41 -10.04
C ILE A 57 -2.56 -0.01 -11.41
N SER A 58 -3.31 0.10 -12.50
CA SER A 58 -2.78 -0.14 -13.85
C SER A 58 -1.74 0.92 -14.22
N ALA A 59 -2.01 2.19 -13.91
CA ALA A 59 -1.06 3.29 -14.10
C ALA A 59 0.15 3.22 -13.15
N PHE A 60 -0.03 2.78 -11.90
CA PHE A 60 1.00 2.61 -10.87
C PHE A 60 1.85 1.37 -11.14
N LEU A 61 1.29 0.27 -11.66
CA LEU A 61 2.05 -0.89 -12.12
C LEU A 61 2.84 -0.59 -13.40
N SER A 62 2.21 0.09 -14.36
CA SER A 62 2.87 0.62 -15.57
C SER A 62 3.98 1.62 -15.21
N LYS A 63 3.73 2.46 -14.20
CA LYS A 63 4.74 3.32 -13.58
C LYS A 63 5.77 2.54 -12.77
N THR A 64 5.49 1.46 -12.05
CA THR A 64 6.57 0.66 -11.41
C THR A 64 7.47 -0.02 -12.44
N SER A 65 6.94 -0.32 -13.64
CA SER A 65 7.75 -0.82 -14.76
C SER A 65 8.66 0.25 -15.40
N ASN A 66 8.41 1.55 -15.20
CA ASN A 66 9.15 2.66 -15.87
C ASN A 66 9.69 3.77 -14.92
N GLU A 67 9.11 4.00 -13.75
CA GLU A 67 9.40 5.06 -12.77
C GLU A 67 10.37 4.60 -11.69
N LEU A 68 10.43 3.30 -11.34
CA LEU A 68 11.50 2.83 -10.45
C LEU A 68 12.88 3.07 -11.10
N GLY A 69 12.98 3.03 -12.43
CA GLY A 69 14.19 3.40 -13.17
C GLY A 69 14.41 4.91 -13.27
N THR A 70 13.34 5.70 -13.47
CA THR A 70 13.43 7.14 -13.74
C THR A 70 13.64 7.98 -12.47
N GLU A 71 13.01 7.64 -11.35
CA GLU A 71 13.28 8.32 -10.07
C GLU A 71 14.68 7.98 -9.53
N LEU A 72 15.18 6.75 -9.72
CA LEU A 72 16.56 6.37 -9.39
C LEU A 72 17.59 7.10 -10.26
N GLU A 73 17.34 7.28 -11.57
CA GLU A 73 18.17 8.11 -12.46
C GLU A 73 18.14 9.59 -12.05
N SER A 74 16.97 10.12 -11.66
CA SER A 74 16.83 11.51 -11.21
C SER A 74 17.56 11.75 -9.89
N LEU A 75 17.47 10.80 -8.95
CA LEU A 75 18.25 10.81 -7.71
C LEU A 75 19.76 10.69 -7.98
N LYS A 76 20.17 9.88 -8.95
CA LYS A 76 21.57 9.74 -9.38
C LYS A 76 22.10 11.05 -9.99
N MET A 77 21.34 11.72 -10.85
CA MET A 77 21.71 13.02 -11.42
C MET A 77 21.87 14.11 -10.34
N ILE A 78 20.97 14.15 -9.36
CA ILE A 78 21.06 15.11 -8.23
C ILE A 78 22.29 14.81 -7.35
N PHE A 79 22.68 13.55 -7.21
CA PHE A 79 23.86 13.15 -6.44
C PHE A 79 25.18 13.37 -7.17
N GLU A 80 25.23 13.21 -8.50
CA GLU A 80 26.43 13.45 -9.31
C GLU A 80 26.74 14.95 -9.47
N MET A 81 25.71 15.81 -9.57
CA MET A 81 25.88 17.28 -9.67
C MET A 81 26.37 17.97 -8.39
N LYS A 82 26.39 17.27 -7.24
CA LYS A 82 26.92 17.80 -5.97
C LYS A 82 28.36 17.37 -5.69
N LYS A 83 29.03 16.72 -6.64
CA LYS A 83 30.39 16.21 -6.49
C LYS A 83 31.45 16.97 -7.28
N GLU A 84 31.08 18.10 -7.90
CA GLU A 84 32.01 19.13 -8.40
C GLU A 84 31.96 20.38 -7.52
#